data_AF-B1MZ10-F1
#
_entry.id   AF-B1MZ10-F1
#
_cell.length_a   1.000
_cell.length_b   1.000
_cell.length_c   1.000
_cell.angle_alpha   90.00
_cell.angle_beta   90.00
_cell.angle_gamma   90.00
#
_symmetry.space_group_name_H-M   'P 1'
#
loop_
_entity.id
_entity.type
_entity.pdbx_description
1 polymer ?
#
loop_
_entity_poly.entity_id
_entity_poly.type
_entity_poly.pdbx_seq_one_letter_code
_entity_poly.pdbx_strand_id
1 'polypeptide(L)' 'MANISKVLNDKVIPIIMKFVNTRAITAMKNGMLYPIPFIIVGAIFLILGQFPYKPIASYFTSVGLDSIL' A
#
# COMPACT_ATOMS: atom_id res chain seq x y z
N MET A 1 3.11 -37.76 -2.98
CA MET A 1 3.01 -36.28 -3.09
C MET A 1 3.00 -35.51 -1.76
N ALA A 2 3.28 -36.13 -0.60
CA ALA A 2 3.30 -35.44 0.71
C ALA A 2 4.62 -34.75 1.08
N ASN A 3 5.70 -34.97 0.32
CA ASN A 3 7.04 -34.48 0.67
C ASN A 3 7.30 -33.03 0.26
N ILE A 4 6.60 -32.51 -0.76
CA ILE A 4 6.85 -31.15 -1.29
C ILE A 4 6.29 -30.09 -0.33
N SER A 5 5.10 -30.28 0.22
CA SER A 5 4.54 -29.36 1.24
C SER A 5 5.40 -29.35 2.51
N LYS A 6 5.90 -30.51 2.92
CA LYS A 6 6.79 -30.66 4.07
C LYS A 6 8.13 -29.94 3.84
N VAL A 7 8.74 -30.08 2.67
CA VAL A 7 9.98 -29.36 2.31
C VAL A 7 9.76 -27.86 2.18
N LEU A 8 8.63 -27.42 1.62
CA LEU A 8 8.28 -26.01 1.54
C LEU A 8 8.17 -25.39 2.94
N ASN A 9 7.43 -26.04 3.82
CA ASN A 9 7.16 -25.52 5.16
C ASN A 9 8.39 -25.57 6.08
N ASP A 10 9.13 -26.69 6.06
CA ASP A 10 10.22 -26.92 7.01
C ASP A 10 11.54 -26.30 6.57
N LYS A 11 11.72 -26.00 5.27
CA LYS A 11 13.01 -25.53 4.74
C LYS A 11 12.91 -24.24 3.93
N VAL A 12 11.90 -24.08 3.07
CA VAL A 12 11.82 -22.91 2.18
C VAL A 12 11.26 -21.68 2.92
N ILE A 13 10.16 -21.83 3.64
CA ILE A 13 9.55 -20.78 4.48
C ILE A 13 10.58 -20.14 5.44
N PRO A 14 11.35 -20.91 6.24
CA PRO A 14 12.32 -20.31 7.17
C PRO A 14 13.51 -19.64 6.47
N ILE A 15 13.91 -20.10 5.28
CA ILE A 15 14.97 -19.45 4.49
C ILE A 15 14.49 -18.09 3.98
N ILE A 16 13.27 -18.01 3.44
CA ILE A 16 12.68 -16.75 2.99
C ILE A 16 12.51 -15.79 4.17
N MET A 17 12.02 -16.28 5.31
CA MET A 17 11.90 -15.49 6.55
C MET A 17 13.25 -14.89 6.98
N LYS A 18 14.33 -15.67 6.94
CA LYS A 18 15.68 -15.14 7.24
C LYS A 18 16.14 -14.11 6.22
N PHE A 19 15.83 -14.29 4.93
CA PHE A 19 16.16 -13.34 3.87
C PHE A 19 15.42 -12.01 4.04
N VAL A 20 14.12 -12.05 4.33
CA VAL A 20 13.31 -10.85 4.57
C VAL A 20 13.76 -10.10 5.83
N ASN A 21 14.21 -10.83 6.86
CA ASN A 21 14.75 -10.27 8.09
C ASN A 21 16.23 -9.81 7.98
N THR A 22 16.86 -9.89 6.81
CA THR A 22 18.20 -9.30 6.62
C THR A 22 18.13 -7.78 6.72
N ARG A 23 19.19 -7.14 7.22
CA ARG A 23 19.25 -5.68 7.42
C ARG A 23 18.94 -4.91 6.14
N ALA A 24 19.45 -5.35 4.99
CA ALA A 24 19.21 -4.70 3.70
C ALA A 24 17.72 -4.72 3.31
N ILE A 25 17.09 -5.91 3.35
CA ILE A 25 15.68 -6.05 2.97
C ILE A 25 14.75 -5.37 3.97
N THR A 26 15.05 -5.44 5.27
CA THR A 26 14.29 -4.74 6.30
C THR A 26 14.42 -3.21 6.18
N ALA A 27 15.60 -2.70 5.83
CA ALA A 27 15.79 -1.27 5.56
C ALA A 27 15.00 -0.80 4.33
N MET A 28 14.96 -1.61 3.26
CA MET A 28 14.13 -1.32 2.08
C MET A 28 12.64 -1.33 2.41
N LYS A 29 12.17 -2.35 3.14
CA LYS A 29 10.79 -2.43 3.63
C LYS A 29 10.45 -1.19 4.45
N ASN A 30 11.26 -0.81 5.43
CA ASN A 30 11.01 0.36 6.26
C ASN A 30 11.07 1.67 5.47
N GLY A 31 11.98 1.77 4.49
CA GLY A 31 12.05 2.90 3.56
C GLY A 31 10.78 3.06 2.72
N MET A 32 10.15 1.95 2.31
CA MET A 32 8.86 1.98 1.60
C MET A 32 7.67 2.22 2.52
N LEU A 33 7.74 1.80 3.79
CA LEU A 33 6.66 2.03 4.76
C LEU A 33 6.63 3.48 5.26
N TYR A 34 7.77 4.16 5.30
CA TYR A 34 7.87 5.55 5.76
C TYR A 34 6.96 6.55 5.02
N PRO A 35 6.85 6.54 3.67
CA PRO A 35 5.96 7.45 2.94
C PRO A 35 4.47 7.04 2.99
N ILE A 36 4.09 5.89 3.56
CA ILE A 36 2.70 5.42 3.54
C ILE A 36 1.69 6.45 4.11
N PRO A 37 1.95 7.12 5.25
CA PRO A 37 1.03 8.15 5.75
C PRO A 37 0.82 9.29 4.74
N PHE A 38 1.87 9.69 4.02
CA PHE A 38 1.77 10.71 2.98
C PHE A 38 1.00 10.21 1.75
N ILE A 39 1.23 8.96 1.34
CA ILE A 39 0.49 8.31 0.25
C ILE A 39 -1.00 8.23 0.60
N ILE A 40 -1.34 7.89 1.84
CA ILE A 40 -2.74 7.85 2.30
C ILE A 40 -3.38 9.24 2.19
N VAL A 41 -2.67 10.29 2.62
CA VAL A 41 -3.15 11.67 2.47
C VAL A 41 -3.38 12.01 1.00
N GLY A 42 -2.42 11.72 0.11
CA GLY A 42 -2.58 11.93 -1.33
C GLY A 42 -3.74 11.12 -1.93
N ALA A 43 -3.92 9.87 -1.50
CA ALA A 43 -5.01 9.01 -1.96
C ALA A 43 -6.40 9.54 -1.54
N ILE A 44 -6.52 10.16 -0.36
CA ILE A 44 -7.76 10.83 0.06
C ILE A 44 -8.10 11.98 -0.89
N PHE A 45 -7.12 12.83 -1.20
CA PHE A 45 -7.31 13.92 -2.16
C PHE A 45 -7.69 13.40 -3.56
N LEU A 46 -7.03 12.34 -4.05
CA LEU A 46 -7.36 11.71 -5.33
C LEU A 46 -8.79 11.16 -5.38
N ILE A 47 -9.27 10.51 -4.31
CA ILE A 47 -10.64 9.98 -4.25
C ILE A 47 -11.66 11.12 -4.27
N LEU A 48 -11.37 12.24 -3.60
CA LEU A 48 -12.25 13.41 -3.60
C LEU A 48 -12.30 14.08 -4.98
N GLY A 49 -11.18 14.18 -5.68
CA GLY A 49 -11.12 14.76 -7.04
C GLY A 49 -11.70 13.85 -8.12
N GLN A 50 -11.58 12.52 -7.99
CA GLN A 50 -12.06 11.54 -8.97
C GLN A 50 -13.34 10.81 -8.52
N PHE A 51 -14.19 11.46 -7.73
CA PHE A 51 -15.37 10.81 -7.17
C PHE A 51 -16.42 10.48 -8.25
N PRO A 52 -16.81 9.21 -8.46
CA PRO A 52 -17.65 8.79 -9.59
C PRO A 52 -19.15 9.11 -9.44
N TYR A 53 -19.57 9.80 -8.37
CA TYR A 53 -20.97 10.11 -8.10
C TYR A 53 -21.29 11.59 -8.36
N LYS A 54 -22.10 11.85 -9.40
CA LYS A 54 -22.40 13.19 -9.93
C LYS A 54 -22.86 14.22 -8.89
N PRO A 55 -23.83 13.95 -7.99
CA PRO A 55 -24.27 14.94 -7.00
C PRO A 55 -23.16 15.37 -6.01
N ILE A 56 -22.29 14.42 -5.65
CA ILE A 56 -21.19 14.67 -4.70
C ILE A 56 -20.05 15.40 -5.43
N ALA A 57 -19.75 15.03 -6.67
CA ALA A 57 -18.80 15.75 -7.52
C ALA A 57 -19.24 17.21 -7.73
N SER A 58 -20.53 17.47 -8.03
CA SER A 58 -21.05 18.84 -8.18
C SER A 58 -21.02 19.64 -6.88
N TYR A 59 -21.13 18.99 -5.72
CA TYR A 59 -20.95 19.62 -4.42
C TYR A 59 -19.48 19.99 -4.18
N PHE A 60 -18.54 19.12 -4.54
CA PHE A 60 -17.10 19.43 -4.44
C PHE A 60 -16.69 20.58 -5.37
N THR A 61 -17.25 20.67 -6.57
CA THR A 61 -17.06 21.84 -7.46
C THR A 61 -17.68 23.10 -6.85
N SER A 62 -18.84 23.02 -6.17
CA SER A 62 -19.51 24.20 -5.61
C SER A 62 -18.84 24.77 -4.36
N VAL A 63 -18.18 23.93 -3.56
CA VAL A 63 -17.39 24.38 -2.40
C VAL A 63 -15.96 24.82 -2.76
N GLY A 64 -15.59 24.79 -4.04
CA GLY A 64 -14.27 25.19 -4.51
C GLY A 64 -13.16 24.17 -4.17
N LEU A 65 -13.51 22.91 -3.92
CA LEU A 65 -12.52 21.84 -3.77
C LEU A 65 -11.84 21.50 -5.11
N ASP A 66 -12.54 21.69 -6.23
CA ASP A 66 -12.01 21.51 -7.60
C ASP A 66 -10.87 22.47 -7.96
N SER A 67 -10.77 23.63 -7.30
CA SER A 67 -9.68 24.59 -7.54
C SER A 67 -8.42 24.32 -6.69
N ILE A 68 -8.46 23.37 -5.76
CA ILE A 68 -7.38 23.03 -4.82
C ILE A 68 -6.89 21.58 -4.99
N LEU A 69 -7.76 20.69 -5.48
CA LEU A 69 -7.50 19.29 -5.85
C LEU A 69 -6.96 19.15 -7.28
#